data_AF-A0A917DJ57-F1
#
_entry.id   AF-A0A917DJ57-F1
#
_cell.length_a   1.000
_cell.length_b   1.000
_cell.length_c   1.000
_cell.angle_alpha   90.00
_cell.angle_beta   90.00
_cell.angle_gamma   90.00
#
_symmetry.space_group_name_H-M   'P 1'
#
loop_
_entity.id
_entity.type
_entity.pdbx_description
1 polymer ?
#
loop_
_entity_poly.entity_id
_entity_poly.type
_entity_poly.pdbx_seq_one_letter_code
_entity_poly.pdbx_strand_id
1 'polypeptide(L)'
;MTDAGERPRPQFGAFATPEEQSVRSGRAVEPVDPALVPRDMPPGVEPRVTPGARRGRFGDRVATVALLVFGLFMVLDSISAYTDPAALLDALRLDVELVDYARQRAAGVVAVVVMLIGWLATTWFVWRRGVAGKSMWWIALIAGVVFTIIGGLIVAIPLVSDPNVFAAFAEMQGVAL
;
A
#
# COMPACT_ATOMS: atom_id res chain seq x y z
N MET A 1 -15.24 28.69 45.98
CA MET A 1 -14.25 28.09 45.06
C MET A 1 -13.67 26.87 45.75
N THR A 2 -14.24 25.69 45.48
CA THR A 2 -13.74 24.42 46.02
C THR A 2 -12.98 23.68 44.91
N ASP A 3 -11.75 23.36 45.26
CA ASP A 3 -10.70 22.77 44.44
C ASP A 3 -11.14 21.41 43.87
N ALA A 4 -10.99 21.22 42.56
CA ALA A 4 -11.36 19.98 41.87
C ALA A 4 -10.29 18.92 42.16
N GLY A 5 -10.51 18.16 43.24
CA GLY A 5 -9.60 17.11 43.70
C GLY A 5 -9.21 16.14 42.59
N GLU A 6 -7.96 16.25 42.15
CA GLU A 6 -7.23 15.31 41.31
C GLU A 6 -7.46 13.89 41.86
N ARG A 7 -8.16 13.03 41.11
CA ARG A 7 -8.42 11.64 41.56
C ARG A 7 -7.07 10.92 41.66
N PRO A 8 -6.70 10.35 42.82
CA PRO A 8 -5.42 9.66 42.99
C PRO A 8 -5.24 8.59 41.92
N ARG A 9 -4.10 8.59 41.23
CA ARG A 9 -3.79 7.59 40.20
C ARG A 9 -3.84 6.19 40.84
N PRO A 10 -4.53 5.21 40.21
CA PRO A 10 -4.63 3.88 40.77
C PRO A 10 -3.24 3.27 41.00
N GLN A 11 -3.00 2.81 42.22
CA GLN A 11 -1.75 2.15 42.59
C GLN A 11 -1.67 0.76 41.96
N PHE A 12 -0.44 0.22 41.86
CA PHE A 12 -0.17 -1.07 41.21
C PHE A 12 -1.15 -2.16 41.70
N GLY A 13 -1.82 -2.82 40.75
CA GLY A 13 -2.81 -3.87 41.04
C GLY A 13 -4.25 -3.51 40.72
N ALA A 14 -4.59 -2.23 40.53
CA ALA A 14 -5.96 -1.81 40.18
C ALA A 14 -6.46 -2.34 38.81
N PHE A 15 -5.55 -2.74 37.93
CA PHE A 15 -5.86 -3.36 36.63
C PHE A 15 -5.59 -4.86 36.58
N ALA A 16 -5.18 -5.47 37.70
CA ALA A 16 -5.09 -6.93 37.78
C ALA A 16 -6.51 -7.49 37.77
N THR A 17 -6.73 -8.58 37.04
CA THR A 17 -8.02 -9.25 37.05
C THR A 17 -8.37 -9.73 38.47
N PRO A 18 -9.66 -9.83 38.84
CA PRO A 18 -10.06 -10.32 40.17
C PRO A 18 -9.44 -11.68 40.53
N GLU A 19 -9.27 -12.54 39.53
CA GLU A 19 -8.58 -13.82 39.66
C GLU A 19 -7.10 -13.65 40.02
N GLU A 20 -6.35 -12.80 39.32
CA GLU A 20 -4.94 -12.52 39.64
C GLU A 20 -4.77 -11.85 41.01
N GLN A 21 -5.72 -11.02 41.43
CA GLN A 21 -5.73 -10.41 42.77
C GLN A 21 -5.94 -11.46 43.86
N SER A 22 -6.81 -12.44 43.64
CA SER A 22 -7.07 -13.52 44.59
C SER A 22 -5.84 -14.41 44.80
N VAL A 23 -5.15 -14.77 43.71
CA VAL A 23 -3.91 -15.58 43.74
C VAL A 23 -2.80 -14.84 44.48
N ARG A 24 -2.68 -13.52 44.29
CA ARG A 24 -1.63 -12.72 44.92
C ARG A 24 -1.92 -12.35 46.38
N SER A 25 -3.19 -12.12 46.71
CA SER A 25 -3.61 -11.75 48.08
C SER A 25 -3.89 -12.95 48.99
N GLY A 26 -3.94 -14.16 48.44
CA GLY A 26 -4.27 -15.39 49.17
C GLY A 26 -5.71 -15.42 49.70
N ARG A 27 -6.57 -14.50 49.21
CA ARG A 27 -7.98 -14.44 49.58
C ARG A 27 -8.81 -15.13 48.51
N ALA A 28 -9.73 -15.99 48.93
CA ALA A 28 -10.70 -16.62 48.03
C ALA A 28 -11.55 -15.55 47.32
N VAL A 29 -11.81 -15.75 46.04
CA VAL A 29 -12.78 -14.93 45.30
C VAL A 29 -14.14 -15.19 45.90
N GLU A 30 -14.71 -14.19 46.57
CA GLU A 30 -16.08 -14.28 47.06
C GLU A 30 -17.02 -14.30 45.85
N PRO A 31 -17.95 -15.27 45.75
CA PRO A 31 -18.95 -15.29 44.70
C PRO A 31 -19.79 -14.01 44.80
N VAL A 32 -19.65 -13.12 43.83
CA VAL A 32 -20.49 -11.93 43.75
C VAL A 32 -21.92 -12.40 43.49
N ASP A 33 -22.81 -12.16 44.44
CA ASP A 33 -24.24 -12.44 44.28
C ASP A 33 -24.74 -11.64 43.06
N PRO A 34 -25.28 -12.30 42.01
CA PRO A 34 -25.80 -11.61 40.84
C PRO A 34 -26.93 -10.62 41.16
N ALA A 35 -27.52 -10.67 42.36
CA ALA A 35 -28.48 -9.67 42.85
C ALA A 35 -27.82 -8.35 43.28
N LEU A 36 -26.51 -8.31 43.54
CA LEU A 36 -25.76 -7.13 43.98
C LEU A 36 -25.09 -6.36 42.82
N VAL A 37 -25.25 -6.82 41.57
CA VAL A 37 -24.77 -6.10 40.39
C VAL A 37 -25.69 -4.90 40.14
N PRO A 38 -25.18 -3.64 40.19
CA PRO A 38 -25.99 -2.47 39.87
C PRO A 38 -26.59 -2.59 38.47
N ARG A 39 -27.93 -2.63 38.38
CA ARG A 39 -28.67 -2.79 37.11
C ARG A 39 -28.83 -1.49 36.32
N ASP A 40 -28.19 -0.41 36.75
CA ASP A 40 -28.33 0.92 36.15
C ASP A 40 -27.35 1.18 34.98
N MET A 41 -26.93 0.15 34.26
CA MET A 41 -26.28 0.35 32.98
C MET A 41 -27.36 0.57 31.91
N PRO A 42 -27.37 1.71 31.18
CA PRO A 42 -28.33 1.92 30.10
C PRO A 42 -28.26 0.75 29.11
N PRO A 43 -29.40 0.16 28.72
CA PRO A 43 -29.40 -0.99 27.84
C PRO A 43 -28.87 -0.57 26.47
N GLY A 44 -27.70 -1.09 26.12
CA GLY A 44 -27.23 -1.08 24.73
C GLY A 44 -26.05 -0.17 24.43
N VAL A 45 -24.90 -0.41 25.03
CA VAL A 45 -23.65 -0.41 24.26
C VAL A 45 -22.83 -1.62 24.68
N GLU A 46 -23.30 -2.81 24.33
CA GLU A 46 -22.33 -3.90 24.16
C GLU A 46 -21.34 -3.43 23.09
N PRO A 47 -20.01 -3.47 23.34
CA PRO A 47 -19.06 -3.36 22.26
C PRO A 47 -19.31 -4.56 21.36
N ARG A 48 -20.12 -4.36 20.31
CA ARG A 48 -20.39 -5.35 19.29
C ARG A 48 -19.06 -5.58 18.57
N VAL A 49 -18.25 -6.50 19.11
CA VAL A 49 -17.05 -7.00 18.46
C VAL A 49 -17.56 -7.87 17.32
N THR A 50 -17.89 -7.22 16.19
CA THR A 50 -18.40 -7.90 15.00
C THR A 50 -17.37 -8.98 14.62
N PRO A 51 -17.70 -10.27 14.68
CA PRO A 51 -16.74 -11.36 14.41
C PRO A 51 -16.12 -11.28 13.01
N GLY A 52 -16.73 -10.52 12.10
CA GLY A 52 -16.21 -10.22 10.76
C GLY A 52 -15.04 -9.22 10.71
N ALA A 53 -14.82 -8.38 11.74
CA ALA A 53 -13.79 -7.34 11.71
C ALA A 53 -12.35 -7.92 11.66
N ARG A 54 -12.12 -9.10 12.25
CA ARG A 54 -10.82 -9.79 12.16
C ARG A 54 -10.60 -10.45 10.80
N ARG A 55 -11.65 -11.03 10.21
CA ARG A 55 -11.60 -11.70 8.89
C ARG A 55 -11.35 -10.70 7.75
N GLY A 56 -11.98 -9.52 7.79
CA GLY A 56 -11.72 -8.45 6.83
C GLY A 56 -10.28 -7.92 6.86
N ARG A 57 -9.66 -7.86 8.04
CA ARG A 57 -8.25 -7.41 8.21
C ARG A 57 -7.23 -8.41 7.68
N PHE A 58 -7.53 -9.72 7.62
CA PHE A 58 -6.62 -10.70 7.04
C PHE A 58 -6.63 -10.62 5.50
N GLY A 59 -7.82 -10.54 4.89
CA GLY A 59 -7.96 -10.39 3.43
C GLY A 59 -7.28 -9.13 2.90
N ASP A 60 -7.47 -7.99 3.58
CA ASP A 60 -6.83 -6.71 3.21
C ASP A 60 -5.29 -6.79 3.25
N ARG A 61 -4.72 -7.50 4.22
CA ARG A 61 -3.26 -7.71 4.30
C ARG A 61 -2.74 -8.59 3.18
N VAL A 62 -3.41 -9.72 2.92
CA VAL A 62 -3.01 -10.64 1.83
C VAL A 62 -3.09 -9.93 0.48
N ALA A 63 -4.18 -9.20 0.21
CA ALA A 63 -4.34 -8.44 -1.02
C ALA A 63 -3.24 -7.36 -1.17
N THR A 64 -2.93 -6.65 -0.09
CA THR A 64 -1.87 -5.64 -0.10
C THR A 64 -0.50 -6.25 -0.39
N VAL A 65 -0.14 -7.36 0.28
CA VAL A 65 1.13 -8.06 0.04
C VAL A 65 1.20 -8.60 -1.38
N ALA A 66 0.12 -9.22 -1.88
CA ALA A 66 0.05 -9.72 -3.24
C ALA A 66 0.24 -8.59 -4.27
N LEU A 67 -0.42 -7.45 -4.08
CA LEU A 67 -0.26 -6.27 -4.95
C LEU A 67 1.17 -5.70 -4.91
N LEU A 68 1.82 -5.68 -3.74
CA LEU A 68 3.19 -5.20 -3.63
C LEU A 68 4.18 -6.13 -4.33
N VAL A 69 4.02 -7.45 -4.16
CA VAL A 69 4.85 -8.46 -4.83
C VAL A 69 4.62 -8.42 -6.34
N PHE A 70 3.36 -8.36 -6.77
CA PHE A 70 3.01 -8.23 -8.18
C PHE A 70 3.57 -6.93 -8.77
N GLY A 71 3.42 -5.82 -8.05
CA GLY A 71 3.99 -4.53 -8.45
C GLY A 71 5.52 -4.57 -8.57
N LEU A 72 6.19 -5.26 -7.63
CA LEU A 72 7.65 -5.44 -7.71
C LEU A 72 8.04 -6.25 -8.95
N PHE A 73 7.34 -7.36 -9.20
CA PHE A 73 7.56 -8.18 -10.39
C PHE A 73 7.39 -7.35 -11.67
N MET A 74 6.32 -6.55 -11.77
CA MET A 74 6.09 -5.66 -12.91
C MET A 74 7.19 -4.62 -13.09
N VAL A 75 7.68 -4.02 -11.99
CA VAL A 75 8.80 -3.07 -12.05
C VAL A 75 10.08 -3.75 -12.56
N LEU A 76 10.38 -4.96 -12.07
CA LEU A 76 11.55 -5.73 -12.49
C LEU A 76 11.48 -6.13 -13.96
N ASP A 77 10.32 -6.61 -14.41
CA ASP A 77 10.07 -6.97 -15.81
C ASP A 77 10.24 -5.77 -16.75
N SER A 78 9.76 -4.59 -16.31
CA SER A 78 9.86 -3.34 -17.06
C SER A 78 11.32 -2.85 -17.24
N ILE A 79 12.27 -3.29 -16.41
CA ILE A 79 13.68 -2.85 -16.52
C ILE A 79 14.24 -3.19 -17.89
N SER A 80 14.07 -4.44 -18.34
CA SER A 80 14.55 -4.87 -19.65
C SER A 80 13.87 -4.10 -20.76
N ALA A 81 12.53 -3.99 -20.70
CA ALA A 81 11.73 -3.34 -21.73
C ALA A 81 12.04 -1.84 -21.89
N TYR A 82 12.40 -1.15 -20.81
CA TYR A 82 12.66 0.30 -20.86
C TYR A 82 14.13 0.63 -21.10
N THR A 83 15.08 -0.17 -20.61
CA THR A 83 16.51 0.16 -20.71
C THR A 83 17.17 -0.28 -22.01
N ASP A 84 16.49 -1.12 -22.78
CA ASP A 84 16.91 -1.56 -24.11
C ASP A 84 15.96 -1.03 -25.20
N PRO A 85 16.33 0.07 -25.88
CA PRO A 85 15.53 0.59 -26.98
C PRO A 85 15.32 -0.39 -28.14
N ALA A 86 16.25 -1.33 -28.37
CA ALA A 86 16.08 -2.32 -29.44
C ALA A 86 14.99 -3.34 -29.07
N ALA A 87 14.98 -3.82 -27.83
CA ALA A 87 13.91 -4.68 -27.32
C ALA A 87 12.55 -3.98 -27.35
N LEU A 88 12.51 -2.67 -27.08
CA LEU A 88 11.30 -1.86 -27.17
C LEU A 88 10.77 -1.78 -28.62
N LEU A 89 11.64 -1.53 -29.59
CA LEU A 89 11.26 -1.48 -31.01
C LEU A 89 10.80 -2.84 -31.53
N ASP A 90 11.47 -3.92 -31.13
CA ASP A 90 11.07 -5.30 -31.47
C ASP A 90 9.70 -5.66 -30.87
N ALA A 91 9.44 -5.26 -29.62
CA ALA A 91 8.13 -5.43 -28.99
C ALA A 91 7.02 -4.67 -29.74
N LEU A 92 7.35 -3.53 -30.35
CA LEU A 92 6.45 -2.73 -31.19
C LEU A 92 6.40 -3.18 -32.65
N ARG A 93 7.24 -4.15 -33.06
CA ARG A 93 7.41 -4.60 -34.45
C ARG A 93 7.78 -3.47 -35.40
N LEU A 94 8.65 -2.58 -34.94
CA LEU A 94 9.19 -1.47 -35.73
C LEU A 94 10.63 -1.77 -36.15
N ASP A 95 10.85 -1.97 -37.44
CA ASP A 95 12.19 -2.10 -38.04
C ASP A 95 12.75 -0.71 -38.38
N VAL A 96 13.05 0.09 -37.36
CA VAL A 96 13.64 1.43 -37.52
C VAL A 96 14.87 1.61 -36.64
N GLU A 97 15.82 2.40 -37.14
CA GLU A 97 16.96 2.84 -36.35
C GLU A 97 16.61 4.19 -35.69
N LEU A 98 16.79 4.29 -34.37
CA LEU A 98 16.55 5.54 -33.64
C LEU A 98 17.61 6.57 -33.99
N VAL A 99 17.20 7.82 -34.19
CA VAL A 99 18.11 8.94 -34.44
C VAL A 99 19.02 9.19 -33.23
N ASP A 100 18.47 9.04 -32.01
CA ASP A 100 19.21 9.23 -30.77
C ASP A 100 18.95 8.06 -29.80
N TYR A 101 19.60 6.93 -30.08
CA TYR A 101 19.53 5.73 -29.24
C TYR A 101 19.93 6.00 -27.78
N ALA A 102 20.96 6.84 -27.58
CA ALA A 102 21.49 7.15 -26.25
C ALA A 102 20.45 7.90 -25.41
N ARG A 103 19.74 8.88 -26.00
CA ARG A 103 18.65 9.59 -25.34
C ARG A 103 17.49 8.66 -24.99
N GLN A 104 17.08 7.79 -25.91
CA GLN A 104 16.00 6.84 -25.64
C GLN A 104 16.35 5.91 -24.47
N ARG A 105 17.59 5.38 -24.48
CA ARG A 105 18.10 4.56 -23.39
C ARG A 105 18.14 5.33 -22.06
N ALA A 106 18.59 6.59 -22.08
CA ALA A 106 18.64 7.43 -20.88
C ALA A 106 17.24 7.67 -20.30
N ALA A 107 16.24 7.95 -21.15
CA ALA A 107 14.85 8.08 -20.73
C ALA A 107 14.32 6.78 -20.10
N GLY A 108 14.65 5.63 -20.69
CA GLY A 108 14.40 4.30 -20.13
C GLY A 108 14.93 4.12 -18.71
N VAL A 109 16.20 4.46 -18.50
CA VAL A 109 16.83 4.41 -17.18
C VAL A 109 16.13 5.34 -16.19
N VAL A 110 15.79 6.56 -16.60
CA VAL A 110 15.05 7.52 -15.76
C VAL A 110 13.68 6.95 -15.38
N ALA A 111 12.95 6.35 -16.32
CA ALA A 111 11.65 5.73 -16.07
C ALA A 111 11.74 4.63 -15.00
N VAL A 112 12.73 3.75 -15.11
CA VAL A 112 12.99 2.67 -14.14
C VAL A 112 13.29 3.25 -12.75
N VAL A 113 14.15 4.27 -12.67
CA VAL A 113 14.46 4.93 -11.39
C VAL A 113 13.21 5.55 -10.76
N VAL A 114 12.38 6.24 -11.55
CA VAL A 114 11.12 6.83 -11.08
C VAL A 114 10.14 5.75 -10.58
N MET A 115 10.00 4.65 -11.32
CA MET A 115 9.15 3.53 -10.92
C MET A 115 9.65 2.86 -9.63
N LEU A 116 10.96 2.65 -9.49
CA LEU A 116 11.56 2.09 -8.28
C LEU A 116 11.34 2.99 -7.07
N ILE A 117 11.59 4.30 -7.20
CA ILE A 117 11.35 5.27 -6.13
C ILE A 117 9.85 5.30 -5.78
N GLY A 118 8.98 5.31 -6.79
CA GLY A 118 7.53 5.27 -6.60
C GLY A 118 7.06 4.02 -5.86
N TRP A 119 7.60 2.86 -6.22
CA TRP A 119 7.30 1.59 -5.56
C TRP A 119 7.79 1.56 -4.11
N LEU A 120 9.01 2.05 -3.84
CA LEU A 120 9.55 2.15 -2.48
C LEU A 120 8.73 3.12 -1.61
N ALA A 121 8.37 4.28 -2.16
CA ALA A 121 7.52 5.26 -1.47
C ALA A 121 6.13 4.68 -1.17
N THR A 122 5.55 3.93 -2.12
CA THR A 122 4.26 3.24 -1.94
C THR A 122 4.35 2.19 -0.84
N THR A 123 5.39 1.34 -0.88
CA THR A 123 5.64 0.30 0.12
C THR A 123 5.81 0.91 1.51
N TRP A 124 6.58 1.99 1.63
CA TRP A 124 6.76 2.73 2.87
C TRP A 124 5.44 3.32 3.41
N PHE A 125 4.66 3.93 2.53
CA PHE A 125 3.38 4.56 2.89
C PHE A 125 2.36 3.52 3.36
N VAL A 126 2.26 2.40 2.64
CA VAL A 126 1.42 1.26 3.00
C VAL A 126 1.89 0.66 4.33
N TRP A 127 3.19 0.49 4.55
CA TRP A 127 3.70 -0.02 5.82
C TRP A 127 3.34 0.89 6.99
N ARG A 128 3.58 2.20 6.86
CA ARG A 128 3.28 3.20 7.89
C ARG A 128 1.79 3.27 8.23
N ARG A 129 0.90 3.21 7.23
CA ARG A 129 -0.55 3.12 7.49
C ARG A 129 -0.94 1.74 8.03
N GLY A 130 -0.20 0.68 7.67
CA GLY A 130 -0.37 -0.71 8.11
C GLY A 130 -0.42 -0.80 9.63
N VAL A 131 0.53 -0.13 10.26
CA VAL A 131 0.66 0.00 11.71
C VAL A 131 -0.57 0.70 12.33
N ALA A 132 -1.25 1.60 11.60
CA ALA A 132 -2.45 2.31 12.05
C ALA A 132 -3.77 1.53 11.82
N GLY A 133 -3.75 0.33 11.24
CA GLY A 133 -4.91 -0.57 11.16
C GLY A 133 -6.02 -0.20 10.16
N LYS A 134 -5.77 0.70 9.21
CA LYS A 134 -6.72 1.10 8.15
C LYS A 134 -6.72 0.09 6.98
N SER A 135 -7.70 0.14 6.06
CA SER A 135 -7.64 -0.66 4.81
C SER A 135 -6.77 0.04 3.77
N MET A 136 -5.92 -0.71 3.06
CA MET A 136 -4.79 -0.17 2.28
C MET A 136 -4.63 -0.70 0.87
N TRP A 137 -5.33 -1.75 0.48
CA TRP A 137 -5.10 -2.43 -0.80
C TRP A 137 -5.30 -1.50 -2.01
N TRP A 138 -6.28 -0.60 -1.97
CA TRP A 138 -6.59 0.32 -3.08
C TRP A 138 -5.46 1.31 -3.37
N ILE A 139 -4.67 1.66 -2.36
CA ILE A 139 -3.56 2.63 -2.49
C ILE A 139 -2.44 2.02 -3.31
N ALA A 140 -2.08 0.77 -2.99
CA ALA A 140 -1.07 0.02 -3.73
C ALA A 140 -1.50 -0.15 -5.20
N LEU A 141 -2.79 -0.42 -5.44
CA LEU A 141 -3.33 -0.53 -6.79
C LEU A 141 -3.23 0.79 -7.56
N ILE A 142 -3.74 1.89 -7.01
CA ILE A 142 -3.70 3.20 -7.68
C ILE A 142 -2.26 3.65 -7.93
N ALA A 143 -1.38 3.47 -6.94
CA ALA A 143 0.03 3.81 -7.10
C ALA A 143 0.67 3.02 -8.24
N GLY A 144 0.43 1.69 -8.30
CA GLY A 144 0.92 0.86 -9.40
C GLY A 144 0.46 1.37 -10.77
N VAL A 145 -0.82 1.70 -10.92
CA VAL A 145 -1.37 2.27 -12.16
C VAL A 145 -0.70 3.60 -12.51
N VAL A 146 -0.63 4.52 -11.55
CA VAL A 146 -0.06 5.87 -11.76
C VAL A 146 1.42 5.79 -12.16
N PHE A 147 2.24 5.01 -11.44
CA PHE A 147 3.67 4.89 -11.75
C PHE A 147 3.93 4.15 -13.06
N THR A 148 3.07 3.20 -13.44
CA THR A 148 3.15 2.54 -14.76
C THR A 148 2.89 3.54 -15.88
N ILE A 149 1.86 4.37 -15.74
CA ILE A 149 1.54 5.42 -16.73
C ILE A 149 2.70 6.43 -16.81
N ILE A 150 3.20 6.90 -15.66
CA ILE A 150 4.32 7.85 -15.62
C ILE A 150 5.56 7.26 -16.28
N GLY A 151 5.94 6.02 -15.93
CA GLY A 151 7.09 5.34 -16.53
C GLY A 151 6.92 5.17 -18.04
N GLY A 152 5.73 4.74 -18.48
CA GLY A 152 5.40 4.61 -19.90
C GLY A 152 5.51 5.95 -20.64
N LEU A 153 5.02 7.05 -20.07
CA LEU A 153 5.13 8.38 -20.69
C LEU A 153 6.58 8.86 -20.81
N ILE A 154 7.42 8.61 -19.80
CA ILE A 154 8.84 8.99 -19.85
C ILE A 154 9.56 8.31 -21.03
N VAL A 155 9.20 7.06 -21.34
CA VAL A 155 9.78 6.30 -22.46
C VAL A 155 9.12 6.64 -23.80
N ALA A 156 7.80 6.83 -23.80
CA ALA A 156 7.01 7.03 -25.02
C ALA A 156 7.24 8.40 -25.65
N ILE A 157 7.42 9.46 -24.86
CA ILE A 157 7.64 10.82 -25.37
C ILE A 157 8.86 10.90 -26.30
N PRO A 158 10.08 10.49 -25.88
CA PRO A 158 11.25 10.53 -26.75
C PRO A 158 11.11 9.61 -27.95
N LEU A 159 10.48 8.44 -27.79
CA LEU A 159 10.25 7.49 -28.88
C LEU A 159 9.37 8.08 -29.99
N VAL A 160 8.22 8.67 -29.63
CA VAL A 160 7.28 9.26 -30.61
C VAL A 160 7.83 10.57 -31.19
N SER A 161 8.72 11.26 -30.47
CA SER A 161 9.42 12.42 -30.99
C SER A 161 10.54 12.09 -31.97
N ASP A 162 10.91 10.82 -32.10
CA ASP A 162 11.93 10.37 -33.05
C ASP A 162 11.38 10.46 -34.49
N PRO A 163 12.06 11.16 -35.41
CA PRO A 163 11.60 11.32 -36.78
C PRO A 163 11.39 10.00 -37.53
N ASN A 164 12.24 8.99 -37.30
CA ASN A 164 12.17 7.71 -38.01
C ASN A 164 10.98 6.88 -37.53
N VAL A 165 10.73 6.92 -36.22
CA VAL A 165 9.54 6.30 -35.61
C VAL A 165 8.26 6.99 -36.11
N PHE A 166 8.25 8.32 -36.15
CA PHE A 166 7.11 9.08 -36.65
C PHE A 166 6.80 8.78 -38.11
N ALA A 167 7.83 8.70 -38.96
CA ALA A 167 7.69 8.33 -40.37
C ALA A 167 7.12 6.91 -40.53
N ALA A 168 7.62 5.93 -39.76
CA ALA A 168 7.09 4.56 -39.79
C ALA A 168 5.61 4.49 -39.40
N PHE A 169 5.18 5.25 -38.38
CA PHE A 169 3.77 5.33 -38.02
C PHE A 169 2.91 6.00 -39.10
N ALA A 170 3.42 7.06 -39.74
CA ALA A 170 2.72 7.71 -40.84
C ALA A 170 2.54 6.76 -42.04
N GLU A 171 3.58 5.98 -42.38
CA GLU A 171 3.54 4.97 -43.43
C GLU A 171 2.52 3.86 -43.12
N MET A 172 2.49 3.36 -41.88
CA MET A 172 1.48 2.39 -41.43
C MET A 172 0.04 2.92 -41.51
N GLN A 173 -0.14 4.24 -41.40
CA GLN A 173 -1.43 4.92 -41.54
C GLN A 173 -1.77 5.28 -43.00
N GLY A 174 -0.90 4.95 -43.97
CA GLY A 174 -1.08 5.28 -45.38
C GLY A 174 -0.83 6.75 -45.70
N VAL A 175 -0.20 7.49 -44.78
CA VAL A 175 0.19 8.89 -44.97
C VAL A 175 1.65 8.90 -45.44
N ALA A 176 1.88 9.06 -46.75
CA ALA A 176 3.22 9.30 -47.27
C ALA A 176 3.65 10.73 -46.92
N LEU A 177 4.69 10.87 -46.09
CA LEU A 177 5.33 12.14 -45.72
C LEU A 177 6.48 12.50 -46.66
#